data_AF-A0A2D3WAI3-F1
#
_entry.id   AF-A0A2D3WAI3-F1
#
_cell.length_a   1.000
_cell.length_b   1.000
_cell.length_c   1.000
_cell.angle_alpha   90.00
_cell.angle_beta   90.00
_cell.angle_gamma   90.00
#
_symmetry.space_group_name_H-M   'P 1'
#
loop_
_entity.id
_entity.type
_entity.pdbx_description
1 polymer ?
#
loop_
_entity_poly.entity_id
_entity_poly.type
_entity_poly.pdbx_seq_one_letter_code
_entity_poly.pdbx_strand_id
1 'polypeptide(L)'
;MNDLVEKLKSMKNATASQYDKTIKEYASKQVQKELKEAGISKEDMSQEEYEQLLEDKYKEAKSFSKGAMVAGGFLLFLELLG
;
A
#
# COMPACT_ATOMS: atom_id res chain seq x y z
N MET A 1 -1.33 -9.21 0.70
CA MET A 1 -2.60 -8.73 0.09
C MET A 1 -3.80 -9.56 0.52
N ASN A 2 -3.70 -10.89 0.60
CA ASN A 2 -4.76 -11.74 1.16
C ASN A 2 -5.19 -11.29 2.57
N ASP A 3 -4.24 -10.95 3.44
CA ASP A 3 -4.52 -10.44 4.79
C ASP A 3 -5.38 -9.18 4.81
N LEU A 4 -5.17 -8.25 3.86
CA LEU A 4 -6.01 -7.05 3.73
C LEU A 4 -7.44 -7.46 3.37
N VAL A 5 -7.60 -8.33 2.37
CA VAL A 5 -8.93 -8.77 1.92
C VAL A 5 -9.67 -9.51 3.02
N GLU A 6 -9.01 -10.39 3.76
CA GLU A 6 -9.60 -11.08 4.90
C GLU A 6 -10.01 -10.10 6.01
N LYS A 7 -9.12 -9.14 6.32
CA LYS A 7 -9.39 -8.11 7.32
C LYS A 7 -10.59 -7.24 6.90
N LEU A 8 -10.68 -6.82 5.64
CA LEU A 8 -11.81 -6.08 5.12
C LEU A 8 -13.10 -6.91 5.09
N LYS A 9 -13.02 -8.20 4.71
CA LYS A 9 -14.18 -9.12 4.77
C LYS A 9 -14.71 -9.31 6.19
N SER A 10 -13.84 -9.27 7.20
CA SER A 10 -14.24 -9.35 8.61
C SER A 10 -14.95 -8.08 9.11
N MET A 11 -14.83 -6.96 8.39
CA MET A 11 -15.37 -5.65 8.74
C MET A 11 -16.78 -5.41 8.19
N LYS A 12 -17.65 -6.43 8.27
CA LYS A 12 -18.99 -6.46 7.64
C LYS A 12 -19.91 -5.27 7.99
N ASN A 13 -19.71 -4.64 9.15
CA ASN A 13 -20.49 -3.49 9.64
C ASN A 13 -19.68 -2.20 9.75
N ALA A 14 -18.46 -2.17 9.22
CA ALA A 14 -17.61 -0.99 9.34
C ALA A 14 -18.04 0.10 8.34
N THR A 15 -17.90 1.35 8.76
CA THR A 15 -18.14 2.52 7.92
C THR A 15 -17.08 2.65 6.83
N ALA A 16 -17.40 3.37 5.75
CA ALA A 16 -16.44 3.67 4.69
C ALA A 16 -15.12 4.29 5.23
N SER A 17 -15.20 5.10 6.28
CA SER A 17 -14.02 5.68 6.95
C SER A 17 -13.15 4.62 7.64
N GLN A 18 -13.75 3.61 8.26
CA GLN A 18 -13.02 2.51 8.88
C GLN A 18 -12.36 1.58 7.84
N TYR A 19 -13.03 1.35 6.71
CA TYR A 19 -12.42 0.68 5.55
C TYR A 19 -11.20 1.47 5.05
N ASP A 20 -11.36 2.77 4.84
CA ASP A 20 -10.28 3.66 4.37
C ASP A 20 -9.07 3.65 5.29
N LYS A 21 -9.32 3.77 6.60
CA LYS A 21 -8.28 3.70 7.62
C LYS A 21 -7.52 2.38 7.58
N THR A 22 -8.24 1.26 7.43
CA THR A 22 -7.62 -0.07 7.37
C THR A 22 -6.74 -0.24 6.14
N ILE A 23 -7.19 0.27 4.99
CA ILE A 23 -6.41 0.26 3.75
C ILE A 23 -5.16 1.14 3.89
N LYS A 24 -5.27 2.35 4.46
CA LYS A 24 -4.13 3.24 4.74
C LYS A 24 -3.12 2.61 5.69
N GLU A 25 -3.58 1.99 6.77
CA GLU A 25 -2.71 1.28 7.71
C GLU A 25 -1.96 0.13 7.04
N TYR A 26 -2.64 -0.63 6.18
CA TYR A 26 -1.99 -1.70 5.41
C TYR A 26 -0.95 -1.14 4.44
N ALA A 27 -1.28 -0.08 3.68
CA ALA A 27 -0.36 0.56 2.75
C ALA A 27 0.90 1.08 3.46
N SER A 28 0.74 1.78 4.60
CA SER A 28 1.86 2.27 5.41
C SER A 28 2.78 1.14 5.89
N LYS A 29 2.20 0.03 6.35
CA LYS A 29 2.98 -1.15 6.75
C LYS A 29 3.71 -1.80 5.59
N GLN A 30 3.07 -1.87 4.41
CA GLN A 30 3.71 -2.38 3.19
C GLN A 30 4.92 -1.51 2.81
N VAL A 31 4.75 -0.19 2.75
CA VAL A 31 5.85 0.74 2.44
C VAL A 31 7.00 0.55 3.42
N GLN A 32 6.73 0.54 4.73
CA GLN A 32 7.79 0.34 5.73
C GLN A 32 8.50 -1.01 5.60
N LYS A 33 7.76 -2.06 5.24
CA LYS A 33 8.32 -3.39 5.02
C LYS A 33 9.20 -3.41 3.77
N GLU A 34 8.70 -2.88 2.66
CA GLU A 34 9.42 -2.82 1.39
C GLU A 34 10.70 -1.97 1.49
N LEU A 35 10.64 -0.82 2.17
CA LEU A 35 11.83 0.00 2.46
C LEU A 35 12.87 -0.77 3.28
N LYS A 36 12.43 -1.48 4.33
CA LYS A 36 13.30 -2.29 5.16
C LYS A 36 13.92 -3.46 4.39
N GLU A 37 13.15 -4.11 3.53
CA GLU A 37 13.62 -5.21 2.66
C GLU A 37 14.59 -4.72 1.58
N ALA A 38 14.38 -3.51 1.06
CA ALA A 38 15.29 -2.85 0.13
C ALA A 38 16.54 -2.27 0.80
N GLY A 39 16.61 -2.27 2.14
CA GLY A 39 17.70 -1.64 2.89
C GLY A 39 17.72 -0.11 2.78
N ILE A 40 16.61 0.51 2.35
CA ILE A 40 16.46 1.95 2.20
C ILE A 40 16.00 2.50 3.55
N SER A 41 16.81 3.38 4.14
CA SER A 41 16.42 4.05 5.37
C SER A 41 15.41 5.15 5.04
N LYS A 42 14.41 5.37 5.90
CA LYS A 42 13.45 6.47 5.71
C LYS A 42 14.12 7.85 5.69
N GLU A 43 15.33 7.93 6.26
CA GLU A 43 16.21 9.09 6.29
C GLU A 43 16.88 9.36 4.93
N ASP A 44 17.01 8.33 4.08
CA ASP A 44 17.60 8.42 2.75
C ASP A 44 16.58 8.85 1.68
N MET A 45 15.34 9.08 2.08
CA MET A 45 14.22 9.38 1.21
C MET A 45 13.51 10.65 1.68
N SER A 46 13.13 11.49 0.72
CA SER A 46 12.37 12.69 1.04
C SER A 46 10.98 12.35 1.55
N GLN A 47 10.41 13.25 2.33
CA GLN A 47 9.02 13.18 2.79
C GLN A 47 8.06 12.99 1.59
N GLU A 48 8.34 13.66 0.48
CA GLU A 48 7.52 13.65 -0.74
C GLU A 48 7.56 12.30 -1.46
N GLU A 49 8.74 11.68 -1.57
CA GLU A 49 8.90 10.32 -2.13
C GLU A 49 8.21 9.26 -1.25
N TYR A 50 8.31 9.39 0.08
CA TYR A 50 7.61 8.50 1.01
C TYR A 50 6.08 8.64 0.87
N GLU A 51 5.58 9.87 0.71
CA GLU A 51 4.16 10.14 0.53
C GLU A 51 3.64 9.60 -0.81
N GLN A 52 4.42 9.71 -1.89
CA GLN A 52 4.10 9.10 -3.18
C GLN A 52 4.02 7.57 -3.06
N LEU A 53 5.02 6.93 -2.45
CA LEU A 53 5.02 5.48 -2.20
C LEU A 53 3.80 5.04 -1.39
N LEU A 54 3.45 5.80 -0.35
CA LEU A 54 2.27 5.55 0.47
C LEU A 54 0.98 5.65 -0.36
N GLU A 55 0.87 6.70 -1.17
CA GLU A 55 -0.31 6.95 -2.00
C GLU A 55 -0.50 5.85 -3.04
N ASP A 56 0.57 5.41 -3.68
CA ASP A 56 0.55 4.33 -4.68
C ASP A 56 0.14 3.01 -4.05
N LYS A 57 0.74 2.64 -2.91
CA LYS A 57 0.35 1.42 -2.18
C LYS A 57 -1.08 1.49 -1.67
N TYR A 58 -1.55 2.68 -1.27
CA TYR A 58 -2.95 2.89 -0.88
C TYR A 58 -3.89 2.72 -2.08
N LYS A 59 -3.58 3.29 -3.24
CA LYS A 59 -4.36 3.13 -4.48
C LYS A 59 -4.39 1.67 -4.93
N GLU A 60 -3.26 0.97 -4.87
CA GLU A 60 -3.14 -0.46 -5.18
C GLU A 60 -4.04 -1.28 -4.24
N ALA A 61 -3.88 -1.10 -2.93
CA ALA A 61 -4.66 -1.80 -1.90
C ALA A 61 -6.17 -1.51 -2.01
N LYS A 62 -6.54 -0.27 -2.32
CA LYS A 62 -7.94 0.14 -2.56
C LYS A 62 -8.51 -0.47 -3.83
N SER A 63 -7.74 -0.51 -4.90
CA SER A 63 -8.19 -1.10 -6.16
C SER A 63 -8.35 -2.61 -6.04
N PHE A 64 -7.38 -3.28 -5.41
CA PHE A 64 -7.42 -4.71 -5.14
C PHE A 64 -8.61 -5.09 -4.24
N SER A 65 -8.84 -4.32 -3.16
CA SER A 65 -10.00 -4.55 -2.29
C SER A 65 -11.34 -4.31 -2.99
N LYS A 66 -11.38 -3.47 -4.03
CA LYS A 66 -12.54 -3.30 -4.92
C LYS A 66 -12.61 -4.35 -6.04
N GLY A 67 -11.67 -5.30 -6.11
CA GLY A 67 -11.59 -6.32 -7.15
C GLY A 67 -11.02 -5.84 -8.48
N ALA A 68 -10.46 -4.63 -8.55
CA ALA A 68 -9.73 -4.14 -9.71
C ALA A 68 -8.27 -4.61 -9.63
N MET A 69 -7.84 -5.45 -10.56
CA MET A 69 -6.46 -5.91 -10.66
C MET A 69 -5.63 -4.83 -11.39
N VAL A 70 -4.87 -4.04 -10.65
CA VAL A 70 -4.03 -2.97 -11.20
C VAL A 70 -2.66 -3.56 -11.53
N ALA A 71 -2.43 -3.91 -12.80
CA ALA A 71 -1.18 -4.49 -13.26
C ALA A 71 0.01 -3.49 -13.32
N GLY A 72 -0.19 -2.22 -12.93
CA GLY A 72 0.74 -1.12 -13.27
C GLY A 72 1.70 -0.63 -12.19
N GLY A 73 1.42 -0.82 -10.89
CA GLY A 73 2.19 -0.13 -9.84
C GLY A 73 3.54 -0.77 -9.49
N PHE A 74 3.58 -2.11 -9.43
CA PHE A 74 4.79 -2.84 -9.02
C PHE A 74 5.85 -2.92 -10.14
N LEU A 75 5.44 -2.87 -11.41
CA LEU A 75 6.38 -2.92 -12.54
C LEU A 75 7.25 -1.65 -12.64
N LEU A 76 6.68 -0.47 -12.33
CA LEU A 76 7.40 0.80 -12.44
C LEU A 76 8.50 0.96 -11.37
N PHE A 77 8.31 0.42 -10.16
CA PHE A 77 9.34 0.45 -9.11
C PHE A 77 10.53 -0.47 -9.44
N LEU A 78 10.30 -1.59 -10.12
CA LEU A 78 11.38 -2.47 -10.58
C LEU A 78 12.14 -1.90 -11.78
N GLU A 79 11.46 -1.19 -12.70
CA GLU A 79 12.12 -0.50 -13.82
C GLU A 79 12.97 0.70 -13.39
N LEU A 80 12.64 1.38 -12.28
CA LEU A 80 13.46 2.48 -11.73
C LEU A 80 14.69 2.00 -10.95
N LEU A 81 14.76 0.71 -10.62
CA LEU A 81 15.88 0.07 -9.90
C LEU A 81 16.81 -0.72 -10.85
N GLY A 82 16.51 -0.75 -12.15
CA GLY A 82 17.26 -1.46 -13.20
C GLY A 82 18.20 -0.58 -14.01
#